data_AF-A0A0C2WHP0-F1
#
_entry.id   AF-A0A0C2WHP0-F1
#
_cell.length_a   1.000
_cell.length_b   1.000
_cell.length_c   1.000
_cell.angle_alpha   90.00
_cell.angle_beta   90.00
_cell.angle_gamma   90.00
#
_symmetry.space_group_name_H-M   'P 1'
#
loop_
_entity.id
_entity.type
_entity.pdbx_description
1 polymer ?
#
loop_
_entity_poly.entity_id
_entity_poly.type
_entity_poly.pdbx_seq_one_letter_code
_entity_poly.pdbx_strand_id
1 'polypeptide(L)'
;MSSTKDFADQVPVFHGSGWITWEPIMKAFLRTKGVWKYIDGLATEPTLGVIMELEEAPVPPTTKEPVQPGPKEAESSQEAYNNNLAAYNQEWKEHRAAMATWRAENYEARSYNHKTQAEYVKAKADFDEGNDKALGYLSIKISRSLYHLLTESASESWTIKINTQRLALPSYIWIG
;
A
#
# COMPACT_ATOMS: atom_id res chain seq x y z
N MET A 1 28.88 -34.35 25.08
CA MET A 1 28.11 -33.91 23.90
C MET A 1 28.05 -32.39 23.93
N SER A 2 28.55 -31.74 22.87
CA SER A 2 28.67 -30.28 22.78
C SER A 2 27.28 -29.67 22.61
N SER A 3 26.84 -28.84 23.54
CA SER A 3 25.64 -28.02 23.38
C SER A 3 26.04 -26.79 22.58
N THR A 4 25.84 -26.85 21.27
CA THR A 4 25.89 -25.68 20.40
C THR A 4 24.73 -24.78 20.83
N LYS A 5 24.97 -23.95 21.84
CA LYS A 5 24.04 -22.91 22.26
C LYS A 5 23.86 -21.99 21.06
N ASP A 6 22.68 -22.00 20.46
CA ASP A 6 22.36 -21.15 19.32
C ASP A 6 22.64 -19.68 19.69
N PHE A 7 23.71 -19.13 19.13
CA PHE A 7 24.09 -17.72 19.29
C PHE A 7 22.99 -16.77 18.78
N ALA A 8 22.01 -17.29 18.03
CA ALA A 8 20.82 -16.57 17.59
C ALA A 8 19.93 -16.09 18.75
N ASP A 9 19.93 -16.77 19.90
CA ASP A 9 19.03 -16.43 21.02
C ASP A 9 19.67 -15.49 22.05
N GLN A 10 21.01 -15.44 22.13
CA GLN A 10 21.78 -14.66 23.11
C GLN A 10 22.22 -13.28 22.63
N VAL A 11 21.46 -12.61 21.74
CA VAL A 11 21.79 -11.23 21.38
C VAL A 11 21.60 -10.33 22.61
N PRO A 12 22.65 -9.63 23.09
CA PRO A 12 22.58 -8.77 24.28
C PRO A 12 21.66 -7.57 24.03
N VAL A 13 20.89 -7.20 25.06
CA VAL A 13 19.99 -6.04 25.04
C VAL A 13 20.83 -4.76 24.99
N PHE A 14 20.52 -3.86 24.07
CA PHE A 14 21.21 -2.57 23.99
C PHE A 14 20.75 -1.63 25.10
N HIS A 15 21.64 -1.32 26.04
CA HIS A 15 21.40 -0.38 27.16
C HIS A 15 22.02 1.01 26.96
N GLY A 16 22.55 1.31 25.77
CA GLY A 16 23.17 2.61 25.43
C GLY A 16 24.71 2.61 25.41
N SER A 17 25.39 1.89 26.32
CA SER A 17 26.86 1.96 26.48
C SER A 17 27.68 0.88 25.74
N GLY A 18 27.09 0.17 24.78
CA GLY A 18 27.74 -0.97 24.09
C GLY A 18 27.54 -0.98 22.58
N TRP A 19 27.35 0.19 21.95
CA TRP A 19 26.86 0.29 20.58
C TRP A 19 27.82 -0.34 19.56
N ILE A 20 29.14 -0.16 19.77
CA ILE A 20 30.21 -0.68 18.91
C ILE A 20 30.17 -2.22 18.83
N THR A 21 29.79 -2.89 19.93
CA THR A 21 29.67 -4.35 19.98
C THR A 21 28.27 -4.81 19.53
N TRP A 22 27.23 -4.05 19.86
CA TRP A 22 25.85 -4.39 19.53
C TRP A 22 25.53 -4.26 18.04
N GLU A 23 25.99 -3.18 17.40
CA GLU A 23 25.72 -2.90 15.98
C GLU A 23 26.10 -4.08 15.07
N PRO A 24 27.35 -4.60 15.05
CA PRO A 24 27.71 -5.70 14.16
C PRO A 24 26.95 -7.00 14.46
N ILE A 25 26.64 -7.28 15.72
CA ILE A 25 25.85 -8.48 16.10
C ILE A 25 24.41 -8.35 15.61
N MET A 26 23.78 -7.19 15.79
CA MET A 26 22.42 -6.92 15.32
C MET A 26 22.34 -6.96 13.79
N LYS A 27 23.33 -6.38 13.08
CA LYS A 27 23.45 -6.50 11.62
C LYS A 27 23.49 -7.96 11.19
N ALA A 28 24.34 -8.77 11.81
CA ALA A 28 24.44 -10.20 11.50
C ALA A 28 23.11 -10.92 11.73
N PHE A 29 22.46 -10.68 12.87
CA PHE A 29 21.15 -11.26 13.19
C PHE A 29 20.08 -10.90 12.14
N LEU A 30 19.92 -9.61 11.82
CA LEU A 30 18.94 -9.14 10.84
C LEU A 30 19.19 -9.73 9.43
N ARG A 31 20.47 -9.96 9.07
CA ARG A 31 20.85 -10.67 7.84
C ARG A 31 20.42 -12.13 7.88
N THR A 32 20.65 -12.84 8.98
CA THR A 32 20.17 -14.24 9.13
C THR A 32 18.65 -14.35 9.09
N LYS A 33 17.93 -13.31 9.54
CA LYS A 33 16.46 -13.23 9.45
C LYS A 33 15.94 -12.71 8.11
N GLY A 34 16.83 -12.35 7.18
CA GLY A 34 16.46 -11.87 5.84
C GLY A 34 15.82 -10.48 5.80
N VAL A 35 15.83 -9.74 6.92
CA VAL A 35 15.17 -8.42 7.04
C VAL A 35 16.14 -7.24 6.97
N TRP A 36 17.44 -7.50 6.91
CA TRP A 36 18.47 -6.45 6.83
C TRP A 36 18.24 -5.46 5.68
N LYS A 37 17.71 -5.93 4.55
CA LYS A 37 17.39 -5.09 3.38
C LYS A 37 16.42 -3.93 3.70
N TYR A 38 15.53 -4.09 4.68
CA TYR A 38 14.60 -3.04 5.11
C TYR A 38 15.25 -2.03 6.06
N ILE A 39 16.44 -2.36 6.58
CA ILE A 39 17.19 -1.56 7.56
C ILE A 39 18.27 -0.73 6.86
N ASP A 40 18.99 -1.33 5.91
CA ASP A 40 20.01 -0.61 5.14
C ASP A 40 19.46 0.21 3.96
N GLY A 41 18.14 0.18 3.76
CA GLY A 41 17.45 0.92 2.73
C GLY A 41 17.57 0.30 1.33
N LEU A 42 18.10 -0.92 1.19
CA LEU A 42 18.14 -1.63 -0.10
C LEU A 42 16.76 -2.14 -0.53
N ALA A 43 15.83 -2.35 0.40
CA ALA A 43 14.44 -2.63 0.08
C ALA A 43 13.77 -1.34 -0.40
N THR A 44 13.42 -1.30 -1.68
CA THR A 44 12.64 -0.20 -2.25
C THR A 44 11.18 -0.37 -1.90
N GLU A 45 10.57 0.71 -1.40
CA GLU A 45 9.12 0.78 -1.29
C GLU A 45 8.49 0.67 -2.69
N PRO A 46 7.52 -0.24 -2.90
CA PRO A 46 6.85 -0.39 -4.18
C PRO A 46 6.15 0.91 -4.60
N THR A 47 6.19 1.22 -5.89
CA THR A 47 5.44 2.33 -6.48
C THR A 47 4.32 1.80 -7.36
N LEU A 48 3.21 2.54 -7.43
CA LEU A 48 2.12 2.19 -8.33
C LEU A 48 2.64 2.36 -9.77
N GLY A 49 2.56 1.28 -10.56
CA GLY A 49 2.96 1.30 -11.96
C GLY A 49 2.08 2.23 -12.81
N VAL A 50 2.46 2.38 -14.08
CA VAL A 50 1.69 3.19 -15.04
C VAL A 50 0.29 2.62 -15.19
N ILE A 51 -0.72 3.48 -15.05
CA ILE A 51 -2.12 3.17 -15.31
C ILE A 51 -2.43 3.63 -16.73
N MET A 52 -3.01 2.75 -17.55
CA MET A 52 -3.45 3.12 -18.89
C MET A 52 -4.71 3.98 -18.80
N GLU A 53 -4.74 5.06 -19.57
CA GLU A 53 -5.91 5.92 -19.67
C GLU A 53 -7.08 5.13 -20.27
N LEU A 54 -8.27 5.38 -19.75
CA LEU A 54 -9.52 4.85 -20.28
C LEU A 54 -10.18 5.94 -21.10
N GLU A 55 -10.77 5.55 -22.22
CA GLU A 55 -11.66 6.44 -22.96
C GLU A 55 -12.79 6.91 -22.05
N GLU A 56 -13.32 8.11 -22.31
CA GLU A 56 -14.42 8.65 -21.51
C GLU A 56 -15.67 7.76 -21.66
N ALA A 57 -16.28 7.41 -20.54
CA ALA A 57 -17.48 6.58 -20.54
C ALA A 57 -18.67 7.34 -21.13
N PRO A 58 -19.57 6.66 -21.88
CA PRO A 58 -20.81 7.27 -22.33
C PRO A 58 -21.58 7.90 -21.17
N VAL A 59 -22.05 9.13 -21.36
CA VAL A 59 -22.82 9.87 -20.35
C VAL A 59 -24.24 9.29 -20.29
N PRO A 60 -24.79 9.03 -19.09
CA PRO A 60 -26.14 8.51 -18.95
C PRO A 60 -27.19 9.51 -19.46
N PRO A 61 -28.30 9.03 -20.04
CA PRO A 61 -29.42 9.88 -20.42
C PRO A 61 -29.96 10.64 -19.20
N THR A 62 -30.31 11.91 -19.40
CA THR A 62 -30.94 12.75 -18.36
C THR A 62 -32.47 12.70 -18.40
N THR A 63 -33.03 12.04 -19.41
CA THR A 63 -34.46 11.85 -19.61
C THR A 63 -35.06 11.07 -18.45
N LYS A 64 -36.10 11.63 -17.84
CA LYS A 64 -36.81 11.02 -16.71
C LYS A 64 -37.86 10.04 -17.24
N GLU A 65 -38.07 8.97 -16.49
CA GLU A 65 -39.17 8.05 -16.76
C GLU A 65 -40.51 8.82 -16.70
N PRO A 66 -41.35 8.71 -17.73
CA PRO A 66 -42.63 9.42 -17.75
C PRO A 66 -43.57 8.85 -16.68
N VAL A 67 -44.41 9.73 -16.12
CA VAL A 67 -45.39 9.34 -15.09
C VAL A 67 -46.66 8.85 -15.76
N GLN A 68 -47.17 7.69 -15.30
CA GLN A 68 -48.40 7.12 -15.84
C GLN A 68 -49.61 8.02 -15.50
N PRO A 69 -50.46 8.35 -16.49
CA PRO A 69 -51.65 9.16 -16.29
C PRO A 69 -52.69 8.41 -15.44
N GLY A 70 -53.49 9.15 -14.68
CA GLY A 70 -54.54 8.59 -13.83
C GLY A 70 -55.71 7.98 -14.64
N PRO A 71 -56.49 7.06 -14.04
CA PRO A 71 -57.53 6.29 -14.75
C PRO A 71 -58.74 7.12 -15.25
N LYS A 72 -58.81 8.42 -14.94
CA LYS A 72 -59.87 9.34 -15.40
C LYS A 72 -59.36 10.37 -16.42
N GLU A 73 -58.10 10.28 -16.83
CA GLU A 73 -57.52 11.20 -17.81
C GLU A 73 -57.95 10.87 -19.24
N ALA A 74 -57.83 11.86 -20.13
CA ALA A 74 -58.20 11.71 -21.53
C ALA A 74 -57.32 10.66 -22.24
N GLU A 75 -57.87 9.97 -23.23
CA GLU A 75 -57.14 8.98 -24.04
C GLU A 75 -55.86 9.58 -24.69
N SER A 76 -55.90 10.88 -25.04
CA SER A 76 -54.74 11.62 -25.54
C SER A 76 -53.57 11.68 -24.54
N SER A 77 -53.85 11.67 -23.23
CA SER A 77 -52.83 11.62 -22.18
C SER A 77 -52.14 10.25 -22.14
N GLN A 78 -52.89 9.17 -22.39
CA GLN A 78 -52.35 7.83 -22.45
C GLN A 78 -51.44 7.63 -23.66
N GLU A 79 -51.82 8.17 -24.82
CA GLU A 79 -51.01 8.11 -26.04
C GLU A 79 -49.70 8.92 -25.88
N ALA A 80 -49.77 10.12 -25.29
CA ALA A 80 -48.59 10.91 -24.97
C ALA A 80 -47.64 10.20 -23.99
N TYR A 81 -48.18 9.54 -22.96
CA TYR A 81 -47.40 8.72 -22.03
C TYR A 81 -46.68 7.58 -22.75
N ASN A 82 -47.39 6.82 -23.59
CA ASN A 82 -46.81 5.68 -24.32
C ASN A 82 -45.66 6.13 -25.23
N ASN A 83 -45.83 7.26 -25.94
CA ASN A 83 -44.79 7.82 -26.81
C ASN A 83 -43.55 8.27 -26.03
N ASN A 84 -43.75 8.97 -24.90
CA ASN A 84 -42.65 9.38 -24.04
C ASN A 84 -41.92 8.18 -23.42
N LEU A 85 -42.65 7.12 -23.06
CA LEU A 85 -42.08 5.90 -22.51
C LEU A 85 -41.26 5.14 -23.56
N ALA A 86 -41.75 5.10 -24.81
CA ALA A 86 -41.01 4.52 -25.93
C ALA A 86 -39.70 5.27 -26.19
N ALA A 87 -39.73 6.61 -26.19
CA ALA A 87 -38.53 7.44 -26.35
C ALA A 87 -37.52 7.22 -25.21
N TYR A 88 -37.98 7.26 -23.95
CA TYR A 88 -37.15 6.95 -22.78
C TYR A 88 -36.49 5.57 -22.90
N ASN A 89 -37.26 4.53 -23.22
CA ASN A 89 -36.74 3.17 -23.35
C ASN A 89 -35.72 3.03 -24.47
N GLN A 90 -35.91 3.76 -25.58
CA GLN A 90 -35.00 3.75 -26.72
C GLN A 90 -33.66 4.42 -26.37
N GLU A 91 -33.68 5.60 -25.74
CA GLU A 91 -32.45 6.27 -25.28
C GLU A 91 -31.64 5.39 -24.31
N TRP A 92 -32.32 4.76 -23.35
CA TRP A 92 -31.66 3.84 -22.42
C TRP A 92 -31.15 2.56 -23.07
N LYS A 93 -31.78 2.11 -24.17
CA LYS A 93 -31.28 0.97 -24.96
C LYS A 93 -30.01 1.36 -25.70
N GLU A 94 -29.98 2.53 -26.32
CA GLU A 94 -28.81 3.06 -27.04
C GLU A 94 -27.64 3.31 -26.09
N HIS A 95 -27.88 3.94 -24.94
CA HIS A 95 -26.86 4.14 -23.92
C HIS A 95 -26.28 2.81 -23.42
N ARG A 96 -27.11 1.79 -23.17
CA ARG A 96 -26.63 0.46 -22.77
C ARG A 96 -25.78 -0.19 -23.86
N ALA A 97 -26.14 -0.03 -25.13
CA ALA A 97 -25.35 -0.52 -26.25
C ALA A 97 -24.00 0.20 -26.35
N ALA A 98 -24.00 1.54 -26.27
CA ALA A 98 -22.77 2.35 -26.23
C ALA A 98 -21.86 1.95 -25.06
N MET A 99 -22.43 1.74 -23.87
CA MET A 99 -21.68 1.30 -22.70
C MET A 99 -21.12 -0.13 -22.86
N ALA A 100 -21.81 -1.01 -23.59
CA ALA A 100 -21.30 -2.35 -23.90
C ALA A 100 -20.08 -2.26 -24.83
N THR A 101 -20.16 -1.44 -25.88
CA THR A 101 -19.04 -1.18 -26.79
C THR A 101 -17.86 -0.56 -26.06
N TRP A 102 -18.09 0.51 -25.29
CA TRP A 102 -17.04 1.17 -24.49
C TRP A 102 -16.33 0.18 -23.55
N ARG A 103 -17.09 -0.71 -22.88
CA ARG A 103 -16.49 -1.75 -22.01
C ARG A 103 -15.63 -2.74 -22.78
N ALA A 104 -16.03 -3.11 -24.00
CA ALA A 104 -15.28 -4.04 -24.83
C ALA A 104 -13.99 -3.40 -25.34
N GLU A 105 -14.06 -2.15 -25.82
CA GLU A 105 -12.91 -1.38 -26.30
C GLU A 105 -11.90 -1.09 -25.18
N ASN A 106 -12.38 -0.80 -23.97
CA ASN A 106 -11.53 -0.54 -22.81
C ASN A 106 -11.18 -1.81 -22.01
N TYR A 107 -11.50 -3.01 -22.51
CA TYR A 107 -11.32 -4.25 -21.76
C TYR A 107 -9.85 -4.48 -21.38
N GLU A 108 -8.95 -4.38 -22.34
CA GLU A 108 -7.52 -4.60 -22.12
C GLU A 108 -6.94 -3.57 -21.14
N ALA A 109 -7.33 -2.30 -21.28
CA ALA A 109 -6.89 -1.25 -20.37
C ALA A 109 -7.36 -1.45 -18.94
N ARG A 110 -8.63 -1.82 -18.76
CA ARG A 110 -9.18 -2.11 -17.44
C ARG A 110 -8.54 -3.36 -16.82
N SER A 111 -8.33 -4.41 -17.62
CA SER A 111 -7.68 -5.65 -17.19
C SER A 111 -6.24 -5.40 -16.73
N TYR A 112 -5.48 -4.67 -17.54
CA TYR A 112 -4.11 -4.26 -17.20
C TYR A 112 -4.09 -3.42 -15.92
N ASN A 113 -4.90 -2.37 -15.84
CA ASN A 113 -4.96 -1.49 -14.66
C ASN A 113 -5.30 -2.28 -13.39
N HIS A 114 -6.28 -3.18 -13.46
CA HIS A 114 -6.65 -4.03 -12.34
C HIS A 114 -5.49 -4.95 -11.91
N LYS A 115 -4.79 -5.55 -12.88
CA LYS A 115 -3.62 -6.39 -12.60
C LYS A 115 -2.50 -5.57 -11.95
N THR A 116 -2.14 -4.44 -12.54
CA THR A 116 -1.10 -3.52 -12.03
C THR A 116 -1.41 -3.08 -10.60
N GLN A 117 -2.66 -2.72 -10.31
CA GLN A 117 -3.10 -2.34 -8.97
C GLN A 117 -3.02 -3.52 -7.98
N ALA A 118 -3.45 -4.72 -8.39
CA ALA A 118 -3.37 -5.90 -7.54
C ALA A 118 -1.92 -6.29 -7.20
N GLU A 119 -1.03 -6.22 -8.20
CA GLU A 119 0.41 -6.44 -8.02
C GLU A 119 1.03 -5.41 -7.07
N TYR A 120 0.67 -4.13 -7.23
CA TYR A 120 1.10 -3.07 -6.32
C TYR A 120 0.63 -3.31 -4.88
N VAL A 121 -0.66 -3.59 -4.68
CA VAL A 121 -1.23 -3.84 -3.33
C VAL A 121 -0.51 -5.00 -2.65
N LYS A 122 -0.27 -6.09 -3.39
CA LYS A 122 0.46 -7.24 -2.85
C LYS A 122 1.90 -6.87 -2.50
N ALA A 123 2.63 -6.22 -3.42
CA ALA A 123 4.01 -5.84 -3.18
C ALA A 123 4.13 -4.89 -1.97
N LYS A 124 3.19 -3.95 -1.83
CA LYS A 124 3.15 -3.01 -0.71
C LYS A 124 2.91 -3.72 0.62
N ALA A 125 1.96 -4.66 0.67
CA ALA A 125 1.73 -5.48 1.86
C ALA A 125 2.97 -6.31 2.25
N ASP A 126 3.64 -6.94 1.27
CA ASP A 126 4.87 -7.71 1.51
C ASP A 126 6.03 -6.82 2.00
N PHE A 127 6.11 -5.58 1.50
CA PHE A 127 7.09 -4.60 1.97
C PHE A 127 6.81 -4.17 3.42
N ASP A 128 5.56 -3.79 3.72
CA ASP A 128 5.15 -3.33 5.04
C ASP A 128 5.34 -4.42 6.09
N GLU A 129 4.96 -5.67 5.80
CA GLU A 129 5.20 -6.80 6.69
C GLU A 129 6.71 -7.01 6.96
N GLY A 130 7.55 -6.87 5.94
CA GLY A 130 9.00 -6.97 6.07
C GLY A 130 9.60 -5.86 6.94
N ASN A 131 9.14 -4.62 6.75
CA ASN A 131 9.52 -3.46 7.54
C ASN A 131 9.08 -3.60 9.00
N ASP A 132 7.85 -4.04 9.24
CA ASP A 132 7.30 -4.26 10.59
C ASP A 132 8.05 -5.37 11.33
N LYS A 133 8.40 -6.46 10.65
CA LYS A 133 9.27 -7.50 11.23
C LYS A 133 10.63 -6.94 11.63
N ALA A 134 11.23 -6.10 10.79
CA ALA A 134 12.50 -5.46 11.11
C ALA A 134 12.38 -4.54 12.34
N LEU A 135 11.32 -3.74 12.43
CA LEU A 135 11.00 -2.93 13.61
C LEU A 135 10.78 -3.77 14.86
N GLY A 136 10.07 -4.90 14.75
CA GLY A 136 9.86 -5.84 15.83
C GLY A 136 11.18 -6.41 16.38
N TYR A 137 12.11 -6.79 15.51
CA TYR A 137 13.43 -7.24 15.96
C TYR A 137 14.23 -6.12 16.62
N LEU A 138 14.15 -4.90 16.11
CA LEU A 138 14.76 -3.74 16.76
C LEU A 138 14.17 -3.48 18.14
N SER A 139 12.85 -3.61 18.32
CA SER A 139 12.17 -3.30 19.58
C SER A 139 12.44 -4.32 20.69
N ILE A 140 12.58 -5.60 20.35
CA ILE A 140 12.87 -6.69 21.31
C ILE A 140 14.27 -6.56 21.91
N LYS A 141 15.23 -6.03 21.15
CA LYS A 141 16.66 -6.06 21.49
C LYS A 141 17.25 -4.69 21.85
N ILE A 142 16.40 -3.67 21.99
CA ILE A 142 16.74 -2.37 22.58
C ILE A 142 16.06 -2.20 23.93
N SER A 143 16.66 -1.43 24.83
CA SER A 143 16.01 -1.05 26.09
C SER A 143 14.75 -0.22 25.85
N ARG A 144 13.76 -0.35 26.74
CA ARG A 144 12.52 0.46 26.70
C ARG A 144 12.78 1.96 26.64
N SER A 145 13.86 2.42 27.26
CA SER A 145 14.29 3.82 27.22
C SER A 145 14.58 4.34 25.82
N LEU A 146 14.85 3.47 24.84
CA LEU A 146 15.19 3.82 23.46
C LEU A 146 14.02 3.61 22.48
N TYR A 147 12.83 3.28 22.98
CA TYR A 147 11.64 3.05 22.12
C TYR A 147 11.19 4.32 21.41
N HIS A 148 11.43 5.49 22.01
CA HIS A 148 11.14 6.79 21.39
C HIS A 148 11.99 7.08 20.14
N LEU A 149 13.03 6.26 19.86
CA LEU A 149 13.85 6.33 18.65
C LEU A 149 13.36 5.36 17.56
N LEU A 150 12.25 4.64 17.79
CA LEU A 150 11.57 3.88 16.75
C LEU A 150 10.62 4.81 15.99
N THR A 151 10.67 4.74 14.67
CA THR A 151 9.74 5.38 13.74
C THR A 151 8.96 4.31 12.98
N GLU A 152 8.09 4.73 12.07
CA GLU A 152 7.33 3.83 11.18
C GLU A 152 8.25 3.12 10.17
N SER A 153 9.47 3.62 9.95
CA SER A 153 10.46 3.02 9.07
C SER A 153 11.60 2.38 9.85
N ALA A 154 11.92 1.13 9.52
CA ALA A 154 13.03 0.42 10.15
C ALA A 154 14.39 1.06 9.81
N SER A 155 14.55 1.59 8.60
CA SER A 155 15.80 2.24 8.15
C SER A 155 16.04 3.58 8.84
N GLU A 156 14.99 4.39 9.02
CA GLU A 156 15.07 5.64 9.77
C GLU A 156 15.34 5.37 11.25
N SER A 157 14.60 4.43 11.85
CA SER A 157 14.81 3.98 13.23
C SER A 157 16.26 3.56 13.47
N TRP A 158 16.85 2.83 12.52
CA TRP A 158 18.25 2.41 12.57
C TRP A 158 19.22 3.59 12.48
N THR A 159 18.99 4.49 11.53
CA THR A 159 19.83 5.67 11.28
C THR A 159 19.83 6.64 12.45
N ILE A 160 18.66 6.97 12.99
CA ILE A 160 18.51 7.87 14.15
C ILE A 160 19.26 7.30 15.35
N LYS A 161 19.14 5.99 15.60
CA LYS A 161 19.85 5.33 16.70
C LYS A 161 21.37 5.41 16.54
N ILE A 162 21.90 5.09 15.36
CA ILE A 162 23.35 5.17 15.13
C ILE A 162 23.86 6.59 15.29
N ASN A 163 23.17 7.58 14.71
CA ASN A 163 23.62 8.97 14.74
C ASN A 163 23.55 9.55 16.16
N THR A 164 22.48 9.28 16.90
CA THR A 164 22.34 9.71 18.31
C THR A 164 23.46 9.14 19.18
N GLN A 165 23.84 7.87 18.97
CA GLN A 165 24.88 7.22 19.76
C GLN A 165 26.31 7.61 19.33
N ARG A 166 26.53 7.88 18.02
CA ARG A 166 27.79 8.44 17.53
C ARG A 166 28.08 9.82 18.09
N LEU A 167 27.06 10.67 18.22
CA LEU A 167 27.19 12.01 18.80
C LEU A 167 27.35 11.98 20.33
N ALA A 168 26.93 10.91 20.98
CA ALA A 168 27.12 10.70 22.41
C ALA A 168 28.53 10.20 22.78
N LEU A 169 29.35 9.81 21.80
CA LEU A 169 30.77 9.58 22.03
C LEU A 169 31.48 10.93 22.16
N PRO A 170 32.20 11.20 23.27
CA PRO A 170 33.09 12.33 23.33
C PRO A 170 34.09 12.24 22.17
N SER A 171 34.39 13.36 21.52
CA SER A 171 35.36 13.51 20.43
C SER A 171 36.82 13.15 20.79
N TYR A 172 37.04 12.33 21.83
CA TYR A 172 38.34 11.86 22.30
C TYR A 172 38.79 10.59 21.57
N ILE A 173 38.78 10.61 20.24
CA ILE A 173 39.72 9.79 19.45
C ILE A 173 40.25 10.68 18.32
N TRP A 174 40.99 11.71 18.72
CA TRP A 174 42.00 12.36 17.88
C TRP A 174 43.16 12.76 18.78
N ILE A 175 43.98 11.79 19.17
CA ILE A 175 45.31 12.03 19.73
C ILE A 175 46.22 10.89 19.26
N GLY A 176 47.28 11.24 18.51
CA GLY A 176 48.45 10.39 18.27
C GLY A 176 48.77 10.19 16.80
#